data_AF-A0A1B1S4N2-F1
#
_entry.id   AF-A0A1B1S4N2-F1
#
_cell.length_a   1.000
_cell.length_b   1.000
_cell.length_c   1.000
_cell.angle_alpha   90.00
_cell.angle_beta   90.00
_cell.angle_gamma   90.00
#
_symmetry.space_group_name_H-M   'P 1'
#
loop_
_entity.id
_entity.type
_entity.pdbx_description
1 polymer ?
#
loop_
_entity_poly.entity_id
_entity_poly.type
_entity_poly.pdbx_seq_one_letter_code
_entity_poly.pdbx_strand_id
1 'polypeptide(L)' 'MSKTPENILTKLTNANRAGIDMTSPKAVITFLLSQGEKESILFFYKPNSVEFDFDQYNKSVKEMNEQTN' A
#
# COMPACT_ATOMS: atom_id res chain seq x y z
N MET A 1 -2.63 17.88 1.86
CA MET A 1 -3.51 16.79 2.33
C MET A 1 -3.06 15.53 1.61
N SER A 2 -2.74 14.45 2.33
CA SER A 2 -2.32 13.20 1.70
C SER A 2 -3.44 12.70 0.80
N LYS A 3 -3.11 12.23 -0.41
CA LYS A 3 -4.10 11.58 -1.27
C LYS A 3 -4.34 10.14 -0.84
N THR A 4 -3.40 9.56 -0.10
CA THR A 4 -3.55 8.22 0.49
C THR A 4 -4.35 8.31 1.80
N PRO A 5 -5.39 7.47 1.95
CA PRO A 5 -6.11 7.31 3.22
C PRO A 5 -5.19 6.85 4.36
N GLU A 6 -5.45 7.34 5.58
CA GLU A 6 -4.62 7.07 6.76
C GLU A 6 -4.54 5.56 7.12
N ASN A 7 -5.62 4.81 6.91
CA ASN A 7 -5.64 3.37 7.10
C ASN A 7 -4.70 2.63 6.13
N ILE A 8 -4.53 3.13 4.91
CA ILE A 8 -3.60 2.57 3.92
C ILE A 8 -2.17 2.88 4.34
N LEU A 9 -1.89 4.13 4.75
CA LEU A 9 -0.57 4.52 5.25
C LEU A 9 -0.16 3.67 6.46
N THR A 10 -1.07 3.47 7.42
CA THR A 10 -0.84 2.60 8.59
C THR A 10 -0.47 1.17 8.18
N LYS A 11 -1.17 0.61 7.18
CA LYS A 11 -0.89 -0.75 6.69
C LYS A 11 0.46 -0.85 5.99
N LEU A 12 0.82 0.15 5.19
CA LEU A 12 2.13 0.23 4.56
C LEU A 12 3.25 0.35 5.61
N THR A 13 3.05 1.16 6.66
CA THR A 13 3.98 1.27 7.79
C THR A 13 4.14 -0.08 8.51
N ASN A 14 3.04 -0.81 8.72
CA ASN A 14 3.10 -2.14 9.33
C ASN A 14 3.85 -3.15 8.46
N ALA A 15 3.63 -3.13 7.14
CA ALA A 15 4.39 -3.97 6.20
C ALA A 15 5.89 -3.64 6.23
N ASN A 16 6.25 -2.35 6.24
CA ASN A 16 7.64 -1.90 6.33
C ASN A 16 8.29 -2.36 7.65
N ARG A 17 7.59 -2.20 8.78
CA ARG A 17 8.04 -2.68 10.11
C ARG A 17 8.18 -4.19 10.19
N ALA A 18 7.37 -4.93 9.43
CA ALA A 18 7.46 -6.39 9.31
C ALA A 18 8.62 -6.85 8.40
N GLY A 19 9.41 -5.92 7.84
CA GLY A 19 10.55 -6.24 6.97
C GLY A 19 10.15 -6.63 5.55
N ILE A 20 8.93 -6.28 5.12
CA ILE A 20 8.49 -6.53 3.75
C ILE A 20 9.21 -5.57 2.80
N ASP A 21 9.63 -6.10 1.65
CA ASP A 21 10.21 -5.29 0.58
C ASP A 21 9.17 -4.36 -0.03
N MET A 22 9.21 -3.08 0.40
CA MET A 22 8.31 -2.04 -0.07
C MET A 22 8.52 -1.66 -1.54
N THR A 23 9.63 -2.08 -2.17
CA THR A 23 9.86 -1.89 -3.62
C THR A 23 9.16 -2.93 -4.47
N SER A 24 8.65 -4.00 -3.85
CA SER A 24 7.90 -5.07 -4.50
C SER A 24 6.41 -4.94 -4.14
N PRO A 25 5.57 -4.36 -5.02
CA PRO A 25 4.13 -4.31 -4.80
C PRO A 25 3.55 -5.70 -4.52
N LYS A 26 4.06 -6.73 -5.21
CA LYS A 26 3.66 -8.12 -4.99
C LYS A 26 3.92 -8.58 -3.55
N ALA A 27 5.07 -8.25 -2.96
CA ALA A 27 5.38 -8.64 -1.59
C ALA A 27 4.44 -7.95 -0.59
N VAL A 28 4.20 -6.65 -0.76
CA VAL A 28 3.28 -5.89 0.09
C VAL A 28 1.85 -6.38 -0.03
N ILE A 29 1.34 -6.61 -1.25
CA ILE A 29 -0.01 -7.14 -1.44
C ILE A 29 -0.13 -8.55 -0.84
N THR A 30 0.90 -9.40 -0.97
CA THR A 30 0.89 -10.74 -0.36
C THR A 30 0.81 -10.65 1.17
N PHE A 31 1.55 -9.73 1.77
CA PHE A 31 1.47 -9.46 3.21
C PHE A 31 0.07 -9.01 3.62
N LEU A 32 -0.52 -8.03 2.93
CA LEU A 32 -1.88 -7.56 3.21
C LEU A 32 -2.93 -8.66 3.04
N LEU A 33 -2.79 -9.51 2.00
CA LEU A 33 -3.67 -10.66 1.80
C LEU A 33 -3.59 -11.64 2.98
N SER A 34 -2.39 -11.88 3.51
CA SER A 34 -2.20 -12.76 4.67
C SER A 34 -2.88 -12.24 5.94
N GLN A 35 -3.07 -10.92 6.05
CA GLN A 35 -3.77 -10.27 7.16
C GLN A 35 -5.30 -10.18 6.92
N GLY A 36 -5.81 -10.66 5.78
CA GLY A 36 -7.23 -10.57 5.42
C GLY A 36 -7.65 -9.20 4.87
N GLU A 37 -6.70 -8.33 4.51
CA GLU A 37 -6.94 -6.91 4.21
C GLU A 37 -7.41 -6.64 2.77
N LYS A 38 -8.46 -7.36 2.35
CA LYS A 38 -8.97 -7.38 0.97
C LYS A 38 -9.38 -6.00 0.47
N GLU A 39 -10.12 -5.23 1.27
CA GLU A 39 -10.59 -3.88 0.88
C GLU A 39 -9.43 -2.89 0.70
N SER A 40 -8.40 -3.03 1.53
CA SER A 40 -7.22 -2.15 1.46
C SER A 40 -6.38 -2.43 0.23
N ILE A 41 -6.38 -3.67 -0.25
CA ILE A 41 -5.71 -4.04 -1.50
C ILE A 41 -6.40 -3.41 -2.70
N LEU A 42 -7.74 -3.33 -2.70
CA LEU A 42 -8.51 -2.72 -3.79
C LEU A 42 -8.19 -1.24 -4.00
N PHE A 43 -7.69 -0.54 -2.99
CA PHE A 43 -7.20 0.83 -3.13
C PHE A 43 -6.11 0.94 -4.20
N PHE A 44 -5.30 -0.10 -4.41
CA PHE A 44 -4.21 -0.10 -5.39
C PHE A 44 -4.64 -0.60 -6.78
N TYR A 45 -5.94 -0.68 -7.04
CA TYR A 45 -6.47 -1.02 -8.36
C TYR A 45 -7.18 0.18 -8.97
N LYS A 46 -7.06 0.33 -10.29
CA LYS A 46 -7.73 1.41 -11.00
C LYS A 46 -9.25 1.27 -10.85
N PRO A 47 -10.01 2.38 -10.76
CA PRO A 47 -11.46 2.35 -10.67
C PRO A 47 -12.08 1.53 -11.81
N ASN A 48 -13.02 0.65 -11.47
CA ASN A 48 -13.72 -0.24 -12.41
C ASN A 48 -12.79 -1.12 -13.27
N SER A 49 -11.61 -1.47 -12.75
CA SER A 49 -10.62 -2.26 -13.47
C SER A 49 -9.93 -3.27 -12.55
N VAL A 50 -9.42 -4.35 -13.16
CA VAL A 50 -8.54 -5.33 -12.52
C VAL A 50 -7.06 -4.97 -12.67
N GLU A 51 -6.76 -3.82 -13.29
CA GLU A 51 -5.41 -3.32 -13.43
C GLU A 51 -4.91 -2.73 -12.11
N PHE A 52 -3.73 -3.21 -11.68
CA PHE A 52 -3.02 -2.63 -10.55
C PHE A 52 -2.49 -1.24 -10.93
N ASP A 53 -2.70 -0.27 -10.05
CA ASP A 53 -2.20 1.09 -10.18
C ASP A 53 -0.85 1.23 -9.48
N PHE A 54 0.23 0.96 -10.22
CA PHE A 54 1.59 1.10 -9.73
C PHE A 54 1.95 2.53 -9.35
N ASP A 55 1.40 3.53 -10.04
CA ASP A 55 1.65 4.94 -9.73
C ASP A 55 1.03 5.32 -8.39
N GLN A 56 -0.19 4.84 -8.13
CA GLN A 56 -0.85 5.02 -6.84
C GLN A 56 -0.08 4.32 -5.71
N TYR A 57 0.33 3.08 -5.92
CA TYR A 57 1.16 2.36 -4.95
C TYR A 57 2.45 3.13 -4.63
N ASN A 58 3.21 3.53 -5.66
CA ASN A 58 4.47 4.26 -5.49
C ASN A 58 4.27 5.60 -4.78
N LYS A 59 3.19 6.33 -5.09
CA LYS A 59 2.81 7.56 -4.39
C LYS A 59 2.52 7.29 -2.92
N SER A 60 1.75 6.25 -2.60
CA SER A 60 1.41 5.91 -1.21
C SER A 60 2.61 5.47 -0.39
N VAL A 61 3.54 4.70 -0.97
CA VAL A 61 4.80 4.33 -0.31
C VAL A 61 5.67 5.58 -0.09
N LYS A 62 5.72 6.50 -1.05
CA LYS A 62 6.43 7.77 -0.88
C LYS A 62 5.83 8.61 0.24
N GLU A 63 4.50 8.78 0.26
CA GLU A 63 3.79 9.51 1.33
C GLU A 63 4.05 8.88 2.71
N MET A 64 4.04 7.55 2.81
CA MET A 64 4.38 6.84 4.05
C MET A 64 5.81 7.14 4.53
N ASN A 65 6.78 7.15 3.62
CA ASN A 65 8.18 7.48 3.95
C ASN A 65 8.34 8.94 4.39
N GLU A 66 7.61 9.87 3.79
CA GLU A 66 7.61 11.29 4.16
C GLU A 66 6.98 11.53 5.55
N GLN A 67 6.08 10.65 6.03
CA GLN A 67 5.51 10.72 7.38
C GLN A 67 6.38 10.08 8.47
N THR A 68 7.31 9.20 8.07
CA THR A 68 8.16 8.45 9.01
C THR A 68 9.49 9.15 9.28
N ASN A 69 9.88 10.12 8.45
CA ASN A 69 11.03 11.03 8.64
C ASN A 69 10.63 12.31 9.37
#